data_AF-A0A966BEU8-F1
#
_entry.id   AF-A0A966BEU8-F1
#
_cell.length_a   1.000
_cell.length_b   1.000
_cell.length_c   1.000
_cell.angle_alpha   90.00
_cell.angle_beta   90.00
_cell.angle_gamma   90.00
#
_symmetry.space_group_name_H-M   'P 1'
#
loop_
_entity.id
_entity.type
_entity.pdbx_description
1 polymer ?
#
loop_
_entity_poly.entity_id
_entity_poly.type
_entity_poly.pdbx_seq_one_letter_code
_entity_poly.pdbx_strand_id
1 'polypeptide(L)'
;MHLLPLTGSFAAEVLEINLAQPLNVKLVDQIKTAFADHMVLVFRDQVLTLEELESFALSFGSYGETPFIKTLDSHPNVLRVLREKDEAGPLFGSGWHSDWSFQVEPPSATLLYGVEVPKAGGDTAFTNQYLAYETLSDVMKDFLQGLQGVHSARRSYGPNGTFGRHDPKSSMEIHGDEKAVEEQ
;
A
#
# COMPACT_ATOMS: atom_id res chain seq x y z
N MET A 1 -10.51 16.57 14.56
CA MET A 1 -9.33 15.94 13.95
C MET A 1 -8.09 16.57 14.54
N HIS A 2 -7.28 15.78 15.22
CA HIS A 2 -5.98 16.17 15.74
C HIS A 2 -4.91 15.24 15.17
N LEU A 3 -3.73 15.77 14.87
CA LEU A 3 -2.62 15.01 14.30
C LEU A 3 -1.49 14.92 15.34
N LEU A 4 -1.07 13.69 15.65
CA LEU A 4 0.10 13.41 16.46
C LEU A 4 1.21 12.89 15.55
N PRO A 5 2.26 13.69 15.25
CA PRO A 5 3.38 13.23 14.44
C PRO A 5 4.05 12.00 15.05
N LEU A 6 4.28 10.98 14.23
CA LEU A 6 4.93 9.73 14.66
C LEU A 6 6.44 9.75 14.41
N THR A 7 6.90 10.56 13.46
CA THR A 7 8.33 10.79 13.20
C THR A 7 8.61 12.28 13.00
N GLY A 8 9.88 12.64 12.83
CA GLY A 8 10.29 14.02 12.58
C GLY A 8 10.08 14.51 11.13
N SER A 9 9.72 13.63 10.19
CA SER A 9 9.65 14.01 8.76
C SER A 9 8.48 13.43 7.98
N PHE A 10 7.79 12.42 8.50
CA PHE A 10 6.59 11.82 7.90
C PHE A 10 5.79 11.08 8.98
N ALA A 11 4.65 10.52 8.59
CA ALA A 11 3.72 9.77 9.42
C ALA A 11 3.06 10.57 10.57
N ALA A 12 1.74 10.47 10.67
CA ALA A 12 0.99 10.99 11.81
C ALA A 12 -0.14 10.04 12.22
N GLU A 13 -0.40 9.97 13.52
CA GLU A 13 -1.61 9.35 14.04
C GLU A 13 -2.75 10.39 14.02
N VAL A 14 -3.90 9.98 13.48
CA VAL A 14 -5.10 10.82 13.40
C VAL A 14 -6.01 10.48 14.56
N LEU A 15 -6.18 11.43 15.47
CA LEU A 15 -7.00 11.28 16.68
C LEU A 15 -8.40 11.87 16.49
N GLU A 16 -9.33 11.35 17.30
CA GLU A 16 -10.71 11.82 17.41
C GLU A 16 -11.54 11.68 16.13
N ILE A 17 -11.22 10.68 15.31
CA ILE A 17 -11.95 10.34 14.08
C ILE A 17 -12.41 8.89 14.14
N ASN A 18 -13.67 8.66 13.75
CA ASN A 18 -14.23 7.34 13.54
C ASN A 18 -14.59 7.19 12.05
N LEU A 19 -13.86 6.31 11.35
CA LEU A 19 -14.02 6.06 9.93
C LEU A 19 -15.28 5.24 9.59
N ALA A 20 -15.91 4.59 10.57
CA ALA A 20 -17.19 3.89 10.40
C ALA A 20 -18.37 4.87 10.22
N GLN A 21 -18.17 6.16 10.50
CA GLN A 21 -19.22 7.16 10.38
C GLN A 21 -19.09 7.94 9.07
N PRO A 22 -20.21 8.39 8.48
CA PRO A 22 -20.17 9.28 7.32
C PRO A 22 -19.31 10.52 7.60
N LEU A 23 -18.23 10.69 6.84
CA LEU A 23 -17.37 11.86 6.93
C LEU A 23 -17.90 12.94 6.01
N ASN A 24 -18.04 14.17 6.53
CA ASN A 24 -18.39 15.29 5.66
C ASN A 24 -17.19 15.67 4.77
N VAL A 25 -17.48 16.34 3.65
CA VAL A 25 -16.47 16.72 2.64
C VAL A 25 -15.31 17.50 3.25
N LYS A 26 -15.60 18.45 4.15
CA LYS A 26 -14.56 19.26 4.80
C LYS A 26 -13.58 18.41 5.60
N LEU A 27 -14.07 17.39 6.30
CA LEU A 27 -13.22 16.48 7.06
C LEU A 27 -12.40 15.56 6.14
N VAL A 28 -12.99 15.07 5.05
CA VAL A 28 -12.25 14.29 4.04
C VAL A 28 -11.11 15.12 3.45
N ASP A 29 -11.36 16.38 3.10
CA ASP A 29 -10.32 17.27 2.56
C ASP A 29 -9.19 17.54 3.57
N GLN A 30 -9.54 17.66 4.86
CA GLN A 30 -8.55 17.77 5.94
C GLN A 30 -7.69 16.51 6.05
N ILE A 31 -8.29 15.33 5.94
CA ILE A 31 -7.58 14.05 5.96
C ILE A 31 -6.66 13.92 4.74
N LYS A 32 -7.14 14.28 3.54
CA LYS A 32 -6.33 14.28 2.31
C LYS A 32 -5.13 15.22 2.39
N THR A 33 -5.33 16.42 2.94
CA THR A 33 -4.25 17.38 3.16
C THR A 33 -3.23 16.82 4.15
N ALA A 34 -3.69 16.26 5.27
CA ALA A 34 -2.82 15.60 6.23
C ALA A 34 -2.06 14.41 5.61
N PHE A 35 -2.70 13.64 4.73
CA PHE A 35 -2.06 12.55 4.02
C PHE A 35 -0.99 13.05 3.05
N ALA A 36 -1.22 14.15 2.33
CA ALA A 36 -0.21 14.76 1.47
C ALA A 36 0.99 15.28 2.27
N ASP A 37 0.75 15.89 3.44
CA ASP A 37 1.81 16.47 4.28
C ASP A 37 2.61 15.41 5.05
N HIS A 38 1.95 14.32 5.48
CA HIS A 38 2.57 13.29 6.33
C HIS A 38 2.84 11.97 5.61
N MET A 39 2.35 11.76 4.40
CA MET A 39 2.54 10.58 3.52
C MET A 39 1.95 9.26 4.06
N VAL A 40 1.88 9.08 5.38
CA VAL A 40 1.31 7.93 6.07
C VAL A 40 0.42 8.45 7.19
N LEU A 41 -0.82 7.98 7.26
CA LEU A 41 -1.73 8.27 8.36
C LEU A 41 -2.11 6.98 9.08
N VAL A 42 -2.08 7.00 10.41
CA VAL A 42 -2.47 5.87 11.26
C VAL A 42 -3.77 6.23 11.99
N PHE A 43 -4.77 5.36 11.86
CA PHE A 43 -6.03 5.48 12.59
C PHE A 43 -6.13 4.29 13.54
N ARG A 44 -6.03 4.54 14.85
CA ARG A 44 -6.12 3.48 15.87
C ARG A 44 -7.57 3.22 16.27
N ASP A 45 -7.79 2.04 16.83
CA ASP A 45 -9.05 1.62 17.46
C ASP A 45 -10.28 1.76 16.55
N GLN A 46 -10.08 1.57 15.25
CA GLN A 46 -11.16 1.53 14.26
C GLN A 46 -11.74 0.12 14.19
N VAL A 47 -13.07 0.02 14.20
CA VAL A 47 -13.79 -1.22 13.94
C VAL A 47 -14.66 -0.96 12.71
N LEU A 48 -14.21 -1.46 11.56
CA LEU A 48 -14.82 -1.20 10.26
C LEU A 48 -15.40 -2.48 9.67
N THR A 49 -16.57 -2.39 9.04
CA THR A 49 -16.98 -3.38 8.05
C THR A 49 -16.20 -3.19 6.74
N LEU A 50 -16.28 -4.15 5.83
CA LEU A 50 -15.66 -4.02 4.51
C LEU A 50 -16.27 -2.87 3.72
N GLU A 51 -17.58 -2.66 3.82
CA GLU A 51 -18.29 -1.56 3.16
C GLU A 51 -17.87 -0.19 3.71
N GLU A 52 -17.61 -0.09 5.01
CA GLU A 52 -17.10 1.14 5.64
C GLU A 52 -15.65 1.43 5.21
N LEU A 53 -14.81 0.39 5.13
CA LEU A 53 -13.45 0.50 4.61
C LEU A 53 -13.44 0.95 3.14
N GLU A 54 -14.28 0.33 2.29
CA GLU A 54 -14.45 0.68 0.89
C GLU A 54 -15.01 2.11 0.72
N SER A 55 -16.00 2.49 1.53
CA SER A 55 -16.55 3.85 1.54
C SER A 55 -15.48 4.90 1.88
N PHE A 56 -14.62 4.61 2.86
CA PHE A 56 -13.51 5.50 3.18
C PHE A 56 -12.45 5.54 2.07
N ALA A 57 -12.12 4.40 1.44
CA ALA A 57 -11.22 4.36 0.29
C ALA A 57 -11.74 5.24 -0.87
N LEU A 58 -13.03 5.15 -1.18
CA LEU A 58 -13.68 5.96 -2.22
C LEU A 58 -13.68 7.46 -1.93
N SER A 59 -13.54 7.86 -0.66
CA SER A 59 -13.35 9.26 -0.31
C SER A 59 -12.03 9.82 -0.83
N PHE A 60 -11.00 8.97 -1.04
CA PHE A 60 -9.71 9.36 -1.60
C PHE A 60 -9.69 9.41 -3.13
N GLY A 61 -10.43 8.54 -3.80
CA GLY A 61 -10.52 8.46 -5.26
C GLY A 61 -11.16 7.17 -5.74
N SER A 62 -11.18 6.96 -7.05
CA SER A 62 -11.57 5.66 -7.62
C SER A 62 -10.54 4.58 -7.29
N TYR A 63 -10.98 3.33 -7.30
CA TYR A 63 -10.07 2.19 -7.19
C TYR A 63 -9.12 2.10 -8.38
N GLY A 64 -7.88 1.71 -8.11
CA GLY A 64 -6.91 1.31 -9.13
C GLY A 64 -7.05 -0.16 -9.51
N GLU A 65 -6.24 -0.60 -10.46
CA GLU A 65 -6.21 -2.01 -10.86
C GLU A 65 -5.34 -2.84 -9.91
N THR A 66 -5.84 -4.00 -9.49
CA THR A 66 -5.08 -4.96 -8.67
C THR A 66 -4.78 -6.22 -9.49
N PRO A 67 -3.69 -6.22 -10.29
CA PRO A 67 -3.34 -7.37 -11.11
C PRO A 67 -2.75 -8.50 -10.26
N PHE A 68 -2.76 -9.72 -10.81
CA PHE A 68 -2.06 -10.90 -10.27
C PHE A 68 -2.52 -11.45 -8.92
N ILE A 69 -3.33 -10.73 -8.15
CA ILE A 69 -3.75 -11.18 -6.81
C ILE A 69 -5.27 -11.28 -6.78
N LYS A 70 -5.78 -12.41 -6.30
CA LYS A 70 -7.21 -12.59 -6.14
C LYS A 70 -7.72 -11.74 -4.97
N THR A 71 -8.76 -10.97 -5.26
CA THR A 71 -9.50 -10.16 -4.30
C THR A 71 -10.63 -10.96 -3.66
N LEU A 72 -11.34 -10.36 -2.72
CA LEU A 72 -12.55 -10.98 -2.16
C LEU A 72 -13.67 -11.08 -3.20
N ASP A 73 -14.38 -12.22 -3.21
CA ASP A 73 -15.45 -12.48 -4.19
C ASP A 73 -16.59 -11.45 -4.12
N SER A 74 -16.97 -11.01 -2.92
CA SER A 74 -18.03 -10.00 -2.72
C SER A 74 -17.52 -8.56 -2.64
N HIS A 75 -16.19 -8.36 -2.57
CA HIS A 75 -15.54 -7.04 -2.48
C HIS A 75 -14.32 -7.02 -3.41
N PRO A 76 -14.52 -6.82 -4.73
CA PRO A 76 -13.48 -7.00 -5.74
C PRO A 76 -12.34 -5.97 -5.67
N ASN A 77 -12.46 -4.94 -4.82
CA ASN A 77 -11.41 -3.96 -4.59
C ASN A 77 -10.68 -4.18 -3.25
N VAL A 78 -11.01 -5.26 -2.53
CA VAL A 78 -10.39 -5.61 -1.25
C VAL A 78 -9.53 -6.85 -1.42
N LEU A 79 -8.24 -6.67 -1.14
CA LEU A 79 -7.23 -7.73 -1.12
C LEU A 79 -6.98 -8.18 0.32
N ARG A 80 -6.88 -9.50 0.55
CA ARG A 80 -6.48 -10.05 1.86
C ARG A 80 -4.98 -10.31 1.89
N VAL A 81 -4.26 -9.52 2.69
CA VAL A 81 -2.88 -9.83 3.07
C VAL A 81 -2.93 -10.79 4.24
N LEU A 82 -2.92 -12.09 3.93
CA LEU A 82 -3.03 -13.18 4.90
C LEU A 82 -1.71 -13.94 4.98
N ARG A 83 -1.38 -14.41 6.18
CA ARG A 83 -0.33 -15.40 6.38
C ARG A 83 -0.75 -16.39 7.46
N GLU A 84 -0.90 -17.64 7.07
CA GLU A 84 -1.16 -18.73 8.01
C GLU A 84 0.10 -19.09 8.81
N LYS A 85 -0.09 -19.55 10.05
CA LYS A 85 1.00 -19.82 11.00
C LYS A 85 2.09 -20.74 10.45
N ASP A 86 1.70 -21.78 9.73
CA ASP A 86 2.61 -22.82 9.23
C ASP A 86 3.06 -22.58 7.78
N GLU A 87 2.76 -21.40 7.22
CA GLU A 87 3.20 -20.99 5.89
C GLU A 87 4.70 -20.68 5.88
N ALA A 88 5.46 -21.45 5.09
CA ALA A 88 6.92 -21.32 4.96
C ALA A 88 7.36 -20.57 3.69
N GLY A 89 6.40 -20.19 2.83
CA GLY A 89 6.64 -19.44 1.61
C GLY A 89 7.18 -18.03 1.85
N PRO A 90 7.63 -17.34 0.78
CA PRO A 90 8.15 -15.98 0.87
C PRO A 90 7.13 -15.02 1.50
N LEU A 91 7.63 -14.03 2.24
CA LEU A 91 6.78 -12.98 2.82
C LEU A 91 6.37 -11.97 1.74
N PHE A 92 5.07 -11.79 1.56
CA PHE A 92 4.51 -10.77 0.68
C PHE A 92 4.95 -9.37 1.13
N GLY A 93 5.38 -8.52 0.18
CA GLY A 93 5.78 -7.14 0.46
C GLY A 93 7.05 -6.97 1.33
N SER A 94 7.88 -8.00 1.49
CA SER A 94 9.03 -7.96 2.43
C SER A 94 10.22 -7.09 2.00
N GLY A 95 10.30 -6.67 0.74
CA GLY A 95 11.31 -5.74 0.25
C GLY A 95 10.81 -4.30 0.25
N TRP A 96 11.72 -3.31 0.27
CA TRP A 96 11.35 -1.91 0.03
C TRP A 96 10.77 -1.74 -1.37
N HIS A 97 9.56 -1.21 -1.47
CA HIS A 97 8.86 -1.00 -2.73
C HIS A 97 7.83 0.13 -2.62
N SER A 98 7.35 0.58 -3.78
CA SER A 98 6.07 1.28 -3.92
C SER A 98 5.12 0.36 -4.68
N ASP A 99 3.89 0.27 -4.20
CA ASP A 99 2.86 -0.61 -4.77
C ASP A 99 2.68 -0.32 -6.26
N TRP A 100 2.64 -1.39 -7.06
CA TRP A 100 2.28 -1.38 -8.48
C TRP A 100 2.98 -0.31 -9.34
N SER A 101 4.21 0.10 -8.98
CA SER A 101 4.97 1.13 -9.71
C SER A 101 5.29 0.82 -11.18
N PHE A 102 4.97 -0.39 -11.65
CA PHE A 102 5.08 -0.78 -13.05
C PHE A 102 3.84 -0.44 -13.89
N GLN A 103 2.71 -0.06 -13.26
CA GLN A 103 1.53 0.39 -13.99
C GLN A 103 1.75 1.78 -14.59
N VAL A 104 1.04 2.09 -15.67
CA VAL A 104 1.03 3.45 -16.26
C VAL A 104 0.47 4.48 -15.29
N GLU A 105 -0.55 4.09 -14.52
CA GLU A 105 -1.19 4.91 -13.48
C GLU A 105 -1.10 4.16 -12.13
N PRO A 106 0.06 4.17 -11.45
CA PRO A 106 0.21 3.51 -10.15
C PRO A 106 -0.76 4.09 -9.09
N PRO A 107 -1.09 3.33 -8.03
CA PRO A 107 -1.96 3.81 -6.97
C PRO A 107 -1.39 5.03 -6.27
N SER A 108 -2.24 6.03 -6.03
CA SER A 108 -1.88 7.23 -5.28
C SER A 108 -1.96 7.06 -3.75
N ALA A 109 -2.72 6.05 -3.29
CA ALA A 109 -2.84 5.68 -1.88
C ALA A 109 -3.24 4.21 -1.75
N THR A 110 -2.76 3.57 -0.68
CA THR A 110 -3.18 2.23 -0.27
C THR A 110 -3.75 2.32 1.15
N LEU A 111 -4.94 1.74 1.36
CA LEU A 111 -5.51 1.58 2.69
C LEU A 111 -5.23 0.15 3.18
N LEU A 112 -4.61 0.04 4.36
CA LEU A 112 -4.34 -1.24 5.00
C LEU A 112 -5.06 -1.29 6.36
N TYR A 113 -5.88 -2.33 6.55
CA TYR A 113 -6.67 -2.52 7.77
C TYR A 113 -6.29 -3.82 8.47
N GLY A 114 -5.89 -3.73 9.74
CA GLY A 114 -5.48 -4.88 10.55
C GLY A 114 -6.69 -5.60 11.15
N VAL A 115 -6.99 -6.79 10.63
CA VAL A 115 -8.09 -7.64 11.14
C VAL A 115 -7.63 -8.52 12.30
N GLU A 116 -6.61 -9.35 12.05
CA GLU A 116 -5.97 -10.17 13.05
C GLU A 116 -4.46 -9.95 12.95
N VAL A 117 -3.87 -9.35 13.99
CA VAL A 117 -2.44 -9.03 14.05
C VAL A 117 -1.82 -9.67 15.30
N PRO A 118 -0.59 -10.21 15.21
CA PRO A 118 0.07 -10.80 16.37
C PRO A 118 0.40 -9.73 17.42
N LYS A 119 0.56 -10.16 18.68
CA LYS A 119 0.93 -9.25 19.78
C LYS A 119 2.31 -8.59 19.61
N ALA A 120 3.18 -9.20 18.82
CA ALA A 120 4.51 -8.71 18.51
C ALA A 120 4.99 -9.31 17.17
N GLY A 121 5.80 -8.54 16.43
CA GLY A 121 6.26 -8.89 15.09
C GLY A 121 5.23 -8.56 14.01
N GLY A 122 5.67 -8.47 12.74
CA GLY A 122 4.80 -8.09 11.62
C GLY A 122 4.66 -6.59 11.39
N ASP A 123 5.54 -5.77 11.99
CA ASP A 123 5.59 -4.33 11.75
C ASP A 123 5.78 -4.02 10.25
N THR A 124 5.12 -2.96 9.79
CA THR A 124 5.33 -2.41 8.44
C THR A 124 6.19 -1.15 8.53
N ALA A 125 7.30 -1.13 7.79
CA ALA A 125 8.18 0.02 7.72
C ALA A 125 7.89 0.88 6.48
N PHE A 126 7.95 2.20 6.65
CA PHE A 126 7.77 3.19 5.60
C PHE A 126 9.00 4.11 5.53
N THR A 127 9.20 4.79 4.40
CA THR A 127 10.31 5.73 4.19
C THR A 127 9.86 6.95 3.40
N ASN A 128 10.36 8.14 3.77
CA ASN A 128 10.03 9.40 3.11
C ASN A 128 10.92 9.61 1.87
N GLN A 129 10.34 9.43 0.68
CA GLN A 129 11.06 9.60 -0.58
C GLN A 129 11.34 11.07 -0.95
N TYR A 130 10.54 12.02 -0.45
CA TYR A 130 10.83 13.45 -0.62
C TYR A 130 12.12 13.80 0.11
N LEU A 131 12.23 13.45 1.40
CA LEU A 131 13.42 13.71 2.18
C LEU A 131 14.64 12.94 1.64
N ALA A 132 14.45 11.71 1.17
CA ALA A 132 15.51 10.95 0.52
C ALA A 132 16.09 11.68 -0.70
N TYR A 133 15.23 12.29 -1.53
CA TYR A 133 15.67 13.10 -2.67
C TYR A 133 16.26 14.45 -2.25
N GLU A 134 15.61 15.17 -1.34
CA GLU A 134 16.03 16.49 -0.88
C GLU A 134 17.40 16.49 -0.21
N THR A 135 17.79 15.39 0.44
CA THR A 135 19.07 15.23 1.12
C THR A 135 20.22 14.80 0.20
N LEU A 136 19.94 14.50 -1.07
CA LEU A 136 20.99 14.29 -2.07
C LEU A 136 21.79 15.58 -2.30
N SER A 137 23.06 15.43 -2.67
CA SER A 137 23.87 16.56 -3.14
C SER A 137 23.28 17.12 -4.44
N ASP A 138 23.48 18.41 -4.69
CA ASP A 138 22.98 19.06 -5.91
C ASP A 138 23.49 18.37 -7.18
N VAL A 139 24.76 17.93 -7.19
CA VAL A 139 25.34 17.16 -8.30
C VAL A 139 24.57 15.85 -8.56
N MET A 140 24.12 15.16 -7.51
CA MET A 140 23.34 13.93 -7.66
C MET A 140 21.91 14.23 -8.12
N LYS A 141 21.28 15.31 -7.62
CA LYS A 141 19.97 15.75 -8.10
C LYS A 141 20.01 16.08 -9.59
N ASP A 142 21.01 16.85 -10.02
CA ASP A 142 21.25 17.21 -11.43
C ASP A 142 21.45 15.96 -12.30
N PHE A 143 22.23 14.99 -11.82
CA PHE A 143 22.45 13.74 -12.53
C PHE A 143 21.15 12.92 -12.71
N LEU A 144 20.30 12.87 -11.67
CA LEU A 144 19.09 12.05 -11.67
C LEU A 144 17.89 12.69 -12.38
N GLN A 145 17.79 14.03 -12.43
CA GLN A 145 16.59 14.76 -12.87
C GLN A 145 16.06 14.36 -14.25
N GLY A 146 16.95 13.98 -15.18
CA GLY A 146 16.57 13.58 -16.54
C GLY A 146 16.46 12.07 -16.77
N LEU A 147 16.72 11.25 -15.75
CA LEU A 147 16.73 9.80 -15.89
C LEU A 147 15.34 9.20 -15.73
N GLN A 148 15.10 8.12 -16.48
CA GLN A 148 13.88 7.33 -16.39
C GLN A 148 14.24 5.91 -15.94
N GLY A 149 13.45 5.38 -15.01
CA GLY A 149 13.53 3.98 -14.58
C GLY A 149 12.51 3.12 -15.32
N VAL A 150 12.90 1.91 -15.71
CA VAL A 150 11.96 0.91 -16.21
C VAL A 150 11.48 0.08 -15.02
N HIS A 151 10.17 0.06 -14.79
CA HIS A 151 9.53 -0.71 -13.72
C HIS A 151 8.87 -1.95 -14.32
N SER A 152 8.98 -3.09 -13.64
CA SER A 152 8.42 -4.35 -14.16
C SER A 152 7.97 -5.28 -13.04
N ALA A 153 6.83 -5.92 -13.26
CA ALA A 153 6.27 -6.96 -12.40
C ALA A 153 7.03 -8.30 -12.48
N ARG A 154 7.89 -8.50 -13.50
CA ARG A 154 8.50 -9.78 -13.90
C ARG A 154 9.09 -10.59 -12.76
N ARG A 155 9.86 -9.94 -11.88
CA ARG A 155 10.57 -10.64 -10.79
C ARG A 155 9.61 -11.15 -9.71
N SER A 156 8.52 -10.44 -9.48
CA SER A 156 7.54 -10.77 -8.45
C SER A 156 6.45 -11.68 -8.99
N TYR A 157 5.82 -11.30 -10.11
CA TYR A 157 4.57 -11.87 -10.62
C TYR A 157 4.69 -12.58 -11.98
N GLY A 158 5.88 -12.65 -12.57
CA GLY A 158 6.09 -13.50 -13.75
C GLY A 158 5.97 -14.99 -13.40
N PRO A 159 5.72 -15.90 -14.35
CA PRO A 159 5.54 -17.33 -14.06
C PRO A 159 6.71 -17.99 -13.31
N ASN A 160 7.90 -17.42 -13.46
CA ASN A 160 9.13 -17.84 -12.76
C ASN A 160 9.54 -16.91 -11.60
N GLY A 161 8.73 -15.90 -11.29
CA GLY A 161 8.96 -14.91 -10.24
C GLY A 161 8.69 -15.46 -8.84
N THR A 162 8.99 -14.64 -7.83
CA THR A 162 8.91 -15.00 -6.41
C THR A 162 7.52 -15.50 -6.00
N PHE A 163 6.46 -14.85 -6.48
CA PHE A 163 5.07 -15.18 -6.16
C PHE A 163 4.30 -15.81 -7.32
N GLY A 164 4.88 -15.87 -8.52
CA GLY A 164 4.21 -16.42 -9.69
C GLY A 164 4.17 -17.95 -9.74
N ARG A 165 5.03 -18.62 -8.96
CA ARG A 165 4.95 -20.08 -8.80
C ARG A 165 3.85 -20.42 -7.82
N HIS A 166 2.90 -21.25 -8.25
CA HIS A 166 1.83 -21.72 -7.38
C HIS A 166 2.40 -22.48 -6.19
N ASP A 167 2.14 -21.98 -4.99
CA ASP A 167 2.36 -22.69 -3.74
C ASP A 167 0.98 -23.03 -3.13
N PRO A 168 0.58 -24.32 -3.10
CA PRO A 168 -0.72 -24.71 -2.56
C PRO A 168 -0.82 -24.50 -1.05
N LYS A 169 0.29 -24.17 -0.37
CA LYS A 169 0.31 -23.81 1.06
C LYS A 169 0.26 -22.31 1.29
N SER A 170 0.30 -21.49 0.24
CA SER A 170 0.14 -20.04 0.34
C SER A 170 -1.30 -19.71 0.70
N SER A 171 -1.46 -18.87 1.71
CA SER A 171 -2.76 -18.35 2.13
C SER A 171 -3.26 -17.18 1.28
N MET A 172 -2.35 -16.52 0.56
CA MET A 172 -2.70 -15.58 -0.50
C MET A 172 -2.78 -16.28 -1.86
N GLU A 173 -3.84 -16.01 -2.61
CA GLU A 173 -4.01 -16.47 -3.99
C GLU A 173 -3.35 -15.46 -4.94
N ILE A 174 -2.09 -15.72 -5.29
CA ILE A 174 -1.33 -14.94 -6.27
C ILE A 174 -1.16 -15.78 -7.54
N HIS A 175 -1.45 -15.18 -8.68
CA HIS A 175 -1.42 -15.79 -10.00
C HIS A 175 -0.27 -15.18 -10.80
N GLY A 176 0.76 -15.99 -11.05
CA GLY A 176 1.79 -15.62 -12.02
C GLY A 176 1.19 -15.57 -13.42
N ASP A 177 1.49 -14.51 -14.16
CA ASP A 177 0.93 -14.28 -15.50
C ASP A 177 2.04 -13.80 -16.44
N GLU A 178 1.97 -14.20 -17.72
CA GLU A 178 2.90 -13.74 -18.76
C GLU A 178 2.78 -12.22 -18.99
N LYS A 179 1.64 -11.60 -18.68
CA LYS A 179 1.51 -10.14 -18.67
C LYS A 179 2.50 -9.43 -17.75
N ALA A 180 3.03 -10.12 -16.74
CA ALA A 180 4.06 -9.55 -15.87
C ALA A 180 5.45 -9.50 -16.53
N VAL A 181 5.69 -10.25 -17.61
CA VAL A 181 6.94 -10.22 -18.38
C VAL A 181 6.87 -9.36 -19.64
N GLU A 182 5.67 -8.94 -20.04
CA GLU A 182 5.48 -7.99 -21.12
C GLU A 182 6.15 -6.65 -20.75
N GLU A 183 6.89 -6.07 -21.70
CA GLU A 183 7.44 -4.73 -21.55
C GLU A 183 6.27 -3.74 -21.67
N GLN A 184 6.00 -2.99 -20.59
CA GLN A 184 5.06 -1.88 -20.58
C GLN A 184 5.77 -0.57 -20.88
#